data_AF-A0A921ZNA9-F1
#
_entry.id   AF-A0A921ZNA9-F1
#
_cell.length_a   1.000
_cell.length_b   1.000
_cell.length_c   1.000
_cell.angle_alpha   90.00
_cell.angle_beta   90.00
_cell.angle_gamma   90.00
#
_symmetry.space_group_name_H-M   'P 1'
#
loop_
_entity.id
_entity.type
_entity.pdbx_description
1 polymer ?
#
loop_
_entity_poly.entity_id
_entity_poly.type
_entity_poly.pdbx_seq_one_letter_code
_entity_poly.pdbx_strand_id
1 'polypeptide(L)'
;MQSNLNTIQEWCELLADLIWSTRQQVNNVTRINTKTIVELRQPHLAEMLDDMSKQVTGLLSTLVTSTFVIEKQPPQVMKTNTRFTATVRLLVGGQLNVYMTPPRVSVVIISEQQAQLLLKSETQAGKGKQPVECGDILNNTGTMEYQPTSRQLSVSFRNMQLRKIKRAEKKGTESVMDEKLTLLFQSQFNVGGGELVFQVWTLSLPVVVIVHGNQEPHGWATVTWDNAFSPPGRVPFAVPDKVTWGQLAETLSIKFSSATGGSLSEDNLRFLAEKIFSISTRTSLPLNTIELNSMAVSWTQFCKDALPDRNFTFWEWFYMVVKVTRDYLRALWCDHLIMGFIQKKQAEDMLSKCPPGTFLLRFSDSELGGITIAWTGEGNEVFSLQPFTSRDLMLRPLADRVFDLTQLQFLYPNLPKDDMFSKYYTKPENEMLKNGYVKPVLVTTLPSYMSSPAYAHSPDSHRNTPSVQSSYFSASTPAQNDTIMDSDLFEQIRAFEPDGLDDFDIYNNMSMK
;
A
#
# COMPACT_ATOMS: atom_id res chain seq x y z
N MET A 1 11.12 -13.66 3.73
CA MET A 1 12.49 -13.74 4.26
C MET A 1 12.44 -13.59 5.78
N GLN A 2 13.18 -14.40 6.54
CA GLN A 2 13.47 -14.14 7.96
C GLN A 2 14.13 -12.76 8.07
N SER A 3 13.74 -11.94 9.06
CA SER A 3 14.38 -10.64 9.24
C SER A 3 15.88 -10.89 9.48
N ASN A 4 16.72 -10.40 8.56
CA ASN A 4 18.19 -10.46 8.67
C ASN A 4 18.70 -9.64 9.88
N LEU A 5 17.78 -9.06 10.65
CA LEU A 5 18.04 -8.26 11.82
C LEU A 5 18.70 -9.04 12.95
N ASN A 6 18.47 -10.36 13.05
CA ASN A 6 19.18 -11.19 14.02
C ASN A 6 20.68 -11.30 13.68
N THR A 7 21.01 -11.55 12.42
CA THR A 7 22.41 -11.56 11.94
C THR A 7 23.08 -10.19 12.16
N ILE A 8 22.37 -9.11 11.81
CA ILE A 8 22.87 -7.75 12.03
C ILE A 8 23.04 -7.47 13.52
N GLN A 9 22.13 -7.95 14.37
CA GLN A 9 22.28 -7.83 15.82
C GLN A 9 23.57 -8.48 16.30
N GLU A 10 23.88 -9.71 15.87
CA GLU A 10 25.13 -10.38 16.24
C GLU A 10 26.35 -9.55 15.84
N TRP A 11 26.36 -8.98 14.63
CA TRP A 11 27.44 -8.09 14.20
C TRP A 11 27.54 -6.83 15.06
N CYS A 12 26.41 -6.22 15.40
CA CYS A 12 26.36 -5.04 16.27
C CYS A 12 26.81 -5.35 17.70
N GLU A 13 26.46 -6.51 18.25
CA GLU A 13 26.87 -6.97 19.57
C GLU A 13 28.39 -7.18 19.63
N LEU A 14 28.96 -7.90 18.64
CA LEU A 14 30.40 -8.11 18.54
C LEU A 14 31.17 -6.79 18.41
N LEU A 15 30.64 -5.85 17.62
CA LEU A 15 31.23 -4.53 17.46
C LEU A 15 31.13 -3.70 18.75
N ALA A 16 29.99 -3.76 19.44
CA ALA A 16 29.80 -3.11 20.74
C ALA A 16 30.80 -3.64 21.76
N ASP A 17 31.03 -4.96 21.79
CA ASP A 17 32.02 -5.59 22.67
C ASP A 17 33.44 -5.13 22.40
N LEU A 18 33.83 -5.10 21.12
CA LEU A 18 35.15 -4.66 20.73
C LEU A 18 35.39 -3.19 21.12
N ILE A 19 34.41 -2.32 20.83
CA ILE A 19 34.48 -0.88 21.16
C ILE A 19 34.51 -0.70 22.69
N TRP A 20 33.66 -1.42 23.42
CA TRP A 20 33.59 -1.33 24.89
C TRP A 20 34.86 -1.82 25.56
N SER A 21 35.42 -2.95 25.12
CA SER A 21 36.68 -3.50 25.62
C SER A 21 37.84 -2.54 25.34
N THR A 22 37.90 -1.98 24.12
CA THR A 22 38.90 -0.98 23.75
C THR A 22 38.82 0.25 24.65
N ARG A 23 37.60 0.73 24.95
CA ARG A 23 37.38 1.84 25.89
C ARG A 23 37.90 1.53 27.29
N GLN A 24 37.61 0.35 27.81
CA GLN A 24 38.08 -0.08 29.13
C GLN A 24 39.61 -0.18 29.18
N GLN A 25 40.24 -0.66 28.10
CA GLN A 25 41.70 -0.70 28.00
C GLN A 25 42.30 0.71 28.01
N VAL A 26 41.77 1.64 27.22
CA VAL A 26 42.21 3.05 27.22
C VAL A 26 42.08 3.65 28.61
N ASN A 27 40.92 3.50 29.26
CA ASN A 27 40.68 4.01 30.62
C ASN A 27 41.64 3.39 31.66
N ASN A 28 41.95 2.10 31.54
CA ASN A 28 42.87 1.42 32.42
C ASN A 28 44.31 1.94 32.25
N VAL A 29 44.77 2.12 31.01
CA VAL A 29 46.10 2.69 30.72
C VAL A 29 46.19 4.13 31.23
N THR A 30 45.14 4.93 31.01
CA THR A 30 45.04 6.30 31.56
C THR A 30 45.16 6.30 33.07
N ARG A 31 44.41 5.43 33.77
CA ARG A 31 44.45 5.30 35.22
C ARG A 31 45.82 4.87 35.74
N ILE A 32 46.51 3.97 35.04
CA ILE A 32 47.89 3.56 35.38
C ILE A 32 48.83 4.75 35.21
N ASN A 33 48.78 5.45 34.08
CA ASN A 33 49.61 6.64 33.82
C ASN A 33 49.40 7.75 34.87
N THR A 34 48.15 7.95 35.34
CA THR A 34 47.86 8.91 36.43
C THR A 34 48.45 8.47 37.77
N LYS A 35 48.53 7.17 38.06
CA LYS A 35 49.08 6.63 39.31
C LYS A 35 50.61 6.52 39.33
N THR A 36 51.26 6.60 38.16
CA THR A 36 52.73 6.62 38.05
C THR A 36 53.32 7.93 38.60
N ILE A 37 54.51 7.83 39.18
CA ILE A 37 55.30 8.96 39.73
C ILE A 37 55.40 10.08 38.68
N VAL A 38 55.21 11.33 39.12
CA VAL A 38 55.10 12.53 38.26
C VAL A 38 56.29 12.70 37.30
N GLU A 39 57.50 12.31 37.72
CA GLU A 39 58.74 12.39 36.92
C GLU A 39 58.80 11.39 35.74
N LEU A 40 57.98 10.34 35.74
CA LEU A 40 57.89 9.33 34.67
C LEU A 40 56.67 9.53 33.77
N ARG A 41 55.85 10.56 34.01
CA ARG A 41 54.67 10.84 33.17
C ARG A 41 55.13 11.37 31.82
N GLN A 42 54.75 10.68 30.76
CA GLN A 42 54.92 11.17 29.40
C GLN A 42 53.70 12.04 29.04
N PRO A 43 53.82 13.37 28.92
CA PRO A 43 52.68 14.24 28.63
C PRO A 43 52.04 13.92 27.27
N HIS A 44 52.84 13.53 26.27
CA HIS A 44 52.37 13.12 24.96
C HIS A 44 51.48 11.86 25.01
N LEU A 45 51.79 10.92 25.91
CA LEU A 45 50.97 9.71 26.12
C LEU A 45 49.60 10.07 26.71
N ALA A 46 49.53 11.07 27.59
CA ALA A 46 48.27 11.51 28.18
C ALA A 46 47.35 12.17 27.14
N GLU A 47 47.90 13.02 26.26
CA GLU A 47 47.15 13.63 25.15
C GLU A 47 46.63 12.58 24.16
N MET A 48 47.47 11.62 23.78
CA MET A 48 47.08 10.53 22.88
C MET A 48 45.96 9.66 23.47
N LEU A 49 46.01 9.36 24.77
CA LEU A 49 44.97 8.58 25.45
C LEU A 49 43.65 9.34 25.57
N ASP A 50 43.69 10.67 25.78
CA ASP A 50 42.49 11.52 25.76
C ASP A 50 41.84 11.53 24.38
N ASP A 51 42.63 11.68 23.31
CA ASP A 51 42.12 11.63 21.94
C ASP A 51 41.54 10.26 21.57
N MET A 52 42.24 9.17 21.91
CA MET A 52 41.72 7.81 21.73
C MET A 52 40.42 7.59 22.51
N SER A 53 40.31 8.10 23.74
CA SER A 53 39.09 7.99 24.54
C SER A 53 37.91 8.71 23.88
N LYS A 54 38.14 9.91 23.33
CA LYS A 54 37.14 10.67 22.56
C LYS A 54 36.71 9.92 21.31
N GLN A 55 37.66 9.38 20.54
CA GLN A 55 37.37 8.62 19.31
C GLN A 55 36.54 7.36 19.62
N VAL A 56 36.95 6.56 20.62
CA VAL A 56 36.24 5.33 20.99
C VAL A 56 34.84 5.64 21.54
N THR A 57 34.69 6.70 22.32
CA THR A 57 33.38 7.15 22.81
C THR A 57 32.50 7.65 21.67
N GLY A 58 33.08 8.33 20.67
CA GLY A 58 32.39 8.72 19.43
C GLY A 58 31.88 7.52 18.64
N LEU A 59 32.73 6.50 18.44
CA LEU A 59 32.33 5.24 17.77
C LEU A 59 31.19 4.53 18.51
N LEU A 60 31.27 4.46 19.84
CA LEU A 60 30.20 3.89 20.66
C LEU A 60 28.91 4.69 20.51
N SER A 61 28.99 6.03 20.49
CA SER A 61 27.82 6.89 20.30
C SER A 61 27.17 6.64 18.95
N THR A 62 27.94 6.61 17.87
CA THR A 62 27.42 6.32 16.52
C THR A 62 26.80 4.94 16.44
N LEU A 63 27.42 3.94 17.06
CA LEU A 63 26.88 2.58 17.09
C LEU A 63 25.54 2.54 17.85
N VAL A 64 25.46 3.13 19.04
CA VAL A 64 24.25 3.13 19.86
C VAL A 64 23.10 3.88 19.18
N THR A 65 23.37 5.04 18.58
CA THR A 65 22.31 5.81 17.88
C THR A 65 21.84 5.11 16.60
N SER A 66 22.74 4.47 15.85
CA SER A 66 22.39 3.79 14.59
C SER A 66 21.72 2.43 14.77
N THR A 67 21.78 1.85 15.97
CA THR A 67 21.22 0.51 16.27
C THR A 67 19.87 0.55 16.99
N PHE A 68 19.31 1.75 17.16
CA PHE A 68 17.94 1.95 17.59
C PHE A 68 17.02 1.99 16.37
N VAL A 69 16.38 0.86 16.05
CA VAL A 69 15.70 0.64 14.77
C VAL A 69 14.27 0.18 14.95
N ILE A 70 13.42 0.51 13.97
CA ILE A 70 12.04 0.06 13.92
C ILE A 70 12.02 -1.32 13.25
N GLU A 71 11.68 -2.34 14.03
CA GLU A 71 11.58 -3.73 13.58
C GLU A 71 10.25 -4.01 12.88
N LYS A 72 9.14 -3.49 13.44
CA LYS A 72 7.82 -3.50 12.80
C LYS A 72 7.36 -2.07 12.58
N GLN A 73 7.31 -1.65 11.32
CA GLN A 73 6.85 -0.31 10.94
C GLN A 73 5.36 -0.12 11.29
N PRO A 74 4.94 1.10 11.64
CA PRO A 74 3.53 1.43 11.70
C PRO A 74 2.91 1.41 10.29
N PRO A 75 1.58 1.32 10.19
CA PRO A 75 0.89 1.39 8.89
C PRO A 75 1.24 2.70 8.20
N GLN A 76 1.57 2.67 6.91
CA GLN A 76 1.92 3.90 6.17
C GLN A 76 0.70 4.70 5.73
N VAL A 77 -0.49 4.10 5.69
CA VAL A 77 -1.76 4.81 5.54
C VAL A 77 -2.60 4.57 6.79
N MET A 78 -2.67 5.57 7.66
CA MET A 78 -3.29 5.44 8.97
C MET A 78 -4.63 6.15 9.02
N LYS A 79 -5.68 5.44 9.45
CA LYS A 79 -6.97 6.05 9.73
C LYS A 79 -7.04 6.54 11.18
N THR A 80 -7.53 7.77 11.39
CA THR A 80 -7.78 8.29 12.74
C THR A 80 -8.75 7.39 13.51
N ASN A 81 -8.59 7.34 14.82
CA ASN A 81 -9.35 6.49 15.74
C ASN A 81 -9.26 4.98 15.43
N THR A 82 -8.28 4.55 14.65
CA THR A 82 -7.98 3.12 14.42
C THR A 82 -6.75 2.73 15.22
N ARG A 83 -6.77 1.53 15.80
CA ARG A 83 -5.62 0.99 16.55
C ARG A 83 -4.55 0.56 15.55
N PHE A 84 -3.29 0.73 15.92
CA PHE A 84 -2.16 0.30 15.11
C PHE A 84 -1.01 -0.18 16.01
N THR A 85 -0.08 -0.90 15.39
CA THR A 85 1.07 -1.49 16.09
C THR A 85 2.38 -1.01 15.50
N ALA A 86 3.43 -0.98 16.32
CA ALA A 86 4.81 -0.80 15.88
C ALA A 86 5.75 -1.44 16.90
N THR A 87 6.92 -1.89 16.46
CA THR A 87 7.93 -2.48 17.36
C THR A 87 9.29 -1.85 17.09
N VAL A 88 9.96 -1.44 18.16
CA VAL A 88 11.31 -0.86 18.11
C VAL A 88 12.26 -1.76 18.88
N ARG A 89 13.47 -1.92 18.36
CA ARG A 89 14.51 -2.78 18.93
C ARG A 89 15.83 -2.01 19.03
N LEU A 90 16.55 -2.24 20.13
CA LEU A 90 17.92 -1.76 20.31
C LEU A 90 18.88 -2.95 20.14
N LEU A 91 19.61 -3.01 19.04
CA LEU A 91 20.42 -4.18 18.69
C LEU A 91 21.58 -4.41 19.66
N VAL A 92 22.16 -3.34 20.22
CA VAL A 92 23.25 -3.42 21.21
C VAL A 92 22.77 -3.51 22.67
N GLY A 93 21.46 -3.54 22.88
CA GLY A 93 20.85 -3.39 24.21
C GLY A 93 21.18 -4.53 25.16
N GLY A 94 21.27 -5.76 24.64
CA GLY A 94 21.69 -6.94 25.40
C GLY A 94 23.14 -6.82 25.85
N GLN A 95 24.06 -6.52 24.93
CA GLN A 95 25.49 -6.51 25.23
C GLN A 95 25.92 -5.36 26.15
N LEU A 96 25.32 -4.18 25.98
CA LEU A 96 25.63 -3.00 26.81
C LEU A 96 24.90 -3.01 28.17
N ASN A 97 24.21 -4.09 28.52
CA ASN A 97 23.45 -4.25 29.76
C ASN A 97 22.39 -3.15 30.00
N VAL A 98 21.83 -2.59 28.92
CA VAL A 98 20.80 -1.54 29.00
C VAL A 98 19.53 -2.06 29.66
N TYR A 99 19.27 -3.36 29.54
CA TYR A 99 18.13 -4.04 30.14
C TYR A 99 18.12 -4.03 31.69
N MET A 100 19.24 -3.72 32.36
CA MET A 100 19.31 -3.58 33.82
C MET A 100 18.48 -2.41 34.34
N THR A 101 18.33 -1.36 33.53
CA THR A 101 17.44 -0.21 33.78
C THR A 101 16.63 0.03 32.52
N PRO A 102 15.57 -0.77 32.29
CA PRO A 102 14.91 -0.82 30.99
C PRO A 102 14.33 0.56 30.65
N PRO A 103 14.75 1.16 29.52
CA PRO A 103 14.35 2.52 29.23
C PRO A 103 12.93 2.61 28.70
N ARG A 104 12.34 3.78 28.93
CA ARG A 104 11.04 4.13 28.37
C ARG A 104 11.22 4.71 26.97
N VAL A 105 10.45 4.22 26.03
CA VAL A 105 10.33 4.75 24.67
C VAL A 105 9.04 5.56 24.60
N SER A 106 9.13 6.75 24.05
CA SER A 106 7.97 7.59 23.73
C SER A 106 7.86 7.77 22.22
N VAL A 107 6.62 7.87 21.75
CA VAL A 107 6.28 7.98 20.33
C VAL A 107 5.50 9.25 20.12
N VAL A 108 5.92 10.06 19.16
CA VAL A 108 5.23 11.28 18.77
C VAL A 108 5.11 11.35 17.26
N ILE A 109 4.03 11.95 16.75
CA ILE A 109 3.88 12.19 15.31
C ILE A 109 4.33 13.60 14.98
N ILE A 110 5.16 13.72 13.95
CA ILE A 110 5.75 14.98 13.50
C ILE A 110 5.56 15.13 11.99
N SER A 111 5.60 16.36 11.51
CA SER A 111 5.53 16.67 10.08
C SER A 111 6.86 16.47 9.38
N GLU A 112 6.82 16.39 8.04
CA GLU A 112 8.02 16.40 7.20
C GLU A 112 8.95 17.56 7.53
N GLN A 113 8.43 18.79 7.63
CA GLN A 113 9.25 19.97 7.95
C GLN A 113 9.95 19.83 9.30
N GLN A 114 9.27 19.25 10.30
CA GLN A 114 9.86 19.01 11.61
C GLN A 114 10.93 17.92 11.57
N ALA A 115 10.70 16.82 10.84
CA ALA A 115 11.71 15.79 10.62
C ALA A 115 12.99 16.34 9.97
N GLN A 116 12.83 17.24 8.98
CA GLN A 116 13.96 17.93 8.35
C GLN A 116 14.70 18.86 9.32
N LEU A 117 13.99 19.56 10.21
CA LEU A 117 14.61 20.41 11.23
C LEU A 117 15.34 19.58 12.30
N LEU A 118 14.81 18.42 12.68
CA LEU A 118 15.46 17.52 13.64
C LEU A 118 16.84 17.08 13.15
N LEU A 119 16.97 16.66 11.89
CA LEU A 119 18.27 16.29 11.31
C LEU A 119 19.26 17.45 11.22
N LYS A 120 18.78 18.67 10.95
CA LYS A 120 19.64 19.87 10.93
C LYS A 120 20.11 20.27 12.34
N SER A 121 19.31 20.02 13.37
CA SER A 121 19.65 20.34 14.75
C SER A 121 20.75 19.45 15.33
N GLU A 122 20.95 18.25 14.79
CA GLU A 122 22.10 17.39 15.10
C GLU A 122 23.44 18.02 14.68
N THR A 123 23.43 18.87 13.64
CA THR A 123 24.65 19.50 13.11
C THR A 123 25.08 20.75 13.90
N GLN A 124 24.19 21.32 14.72
CA GLN A 124 24.49 22.48 15.56
C GLN A 124 24.25 22.12 17.02
N ALA A 125 25.33 21.82 17.75
CA ALA A 125 25.33 21.56 19.19
C ALA A 125 24.62 22.69 19.95
N GLY A 126 23.33 22.51 20.27
CA GLY A 126 22.56 23.49 21.00
C GLY A 126 21.08 23.12 21.10
N LYS A 127 20.67 22.66 22.30
CA LYS A 127 19.29 22.51 22.80
C LYS A 127 18.19 22.91 21.79
N GLY A 128 17.89 22.02 20.85
CA GLY A 128 16.75 22.18 19.96
C GLY A 128 15.46 22.15 20.78
N LYS A 129 14.52 23.06 20.47
CA LYS A 129 13.15 22.96 21.01
C LYS A 129 12.61 21.57 20.65
N GLN A 130 12.03 20.88 21.65
CA GLN A 130 11.30 19.63 21.39
C GLN A 130 10.33 19.84 20.23
N PRO A 131 10.28 18.93 19.24
CA PRO A 131 9.39 19.08 18.10
C PRO A 131 7.94 19.19 18.58
N VAL A 132 7.21 20.15 18.03
CA VAL A 132 5.80 20.38 18.40
C VAL A 132 4.99 19.22 17.84
N GLU A 133 4.34 18.45 18.69
CA GLU A 133 3.56 17.29 18.26
C GLU A 133 2.45 17.69 17.26
N CYS A 134 2.47 17.03 16.10
CA CYS A 134 1.46 17.20 15.05
C CYS A 134 0.16 16.48 15.39
N GLY A 135 0.10 15.64 16.42
CA GLY A 135 -1.11 14.89 16.73
C GLY A 135 -1.04 14.15 18.06
N ASP A 136 -2.22 13.78 18.55
CA ASP A 136 -2.39 13.13 19.85
C ASP A 136 -2.47 11.61 19.65
N ILE A 137 -1.41 10.88 20.03
CA ILE A 137 -1.37 9.42 20.04
C ILE A 137 -1.64 8.91 21.46
N LEU A 138 -2.65 8.04 21.61
CA LEU A 138 -2.88 7.29 22.84
C LEU A 138 -1.93 6.08 22.93
N ASN A 139 -1.59 5.70 24.16
CA ASN A 139 -0.70 4.57 24.45
C ASN A 139 0.66 4.69 23.75
N ASN A 140 1.16 5.92 23.64
CA ASN A 140 2.38 6.29 22.92
C ASN A 140 3.67 6.10 23.72
N THR A 141 3.60 5.44 24.88
CA THR A 141 4.79 5.16 25.69
C THR A 141 4.82 3.70 26.09
N GLY A 142 6.01 3.10 26.06
CA GLY A 142 6.25 1.71 26.43
C GLY A 142 7.63 1.56 27.04
N THR A 143 7.80 0.57 27.92
CA THR A 143 9.09 0.24 28.50
C THR A 143 9.70 -0.89 27.67
N MET A 144 11.00 -0.80 27.36
CA MET A 144 11.69 -1.88 26.67
C MET A 144 11.75 -3.15 27.53
N GLU A 145 11.53 -4.29 26.90
CA GLU A 145 11.54 -5.61 27.51
C GLU A 145 12.70 -6.41 26.92
N TYR A 146 13.45 -7.08 27.79
CA TYR A 146 14.54 -7.97 27.38
C TYR A 146 14.06 -9.40 27.34
N GLN A 147 14.22 -10.06 26.20
CA GLN A 147 13.90 -11.46 26.03
C GLN A 147 15.19 -12.30 26.11
N PRO A 148 15.43 -13.08 27.19
CA PRO A 148 16.71 -13.77 27.38
C PRO A 148 17.00 -14.87 26.36
N THR A 149 15.96 -15.51 25.80
CA THR A 149 16.11 -16.59 24.82
C THR A 149 16.65 -16.09 23.49
N SER A 150 16.23 -14.90 23.07
CA SER A 150 16.63 -14.27 21.81
C SER A 150 17.67 -13.16 21.98
N ARG A 151 18.00 -12.79 23.23
CA ARG A 151 18.85 -11.64 23.62
C ARG A 151 18.36 -10.31 23.03
N GLN A 152 17.05 -10.18 22.82
CA GLN A 152 16.47 -9.00 22.19
C GLN A 152 16.02 -8.01 23.25
N LEU A 153 16.40 -6.74 23.09
CA LEU A 153 15.82 -5.63 23.83
C LEU A 153 14.89 -4.85 22.90
N SER A 154 13.58 -4.99 23.09
CA SER A 154 12.59 -4.39 22.21
C SER A 154 11.38 -3.87 22.98
N VAL A 155 10.60 -2.99 22.36
CA VAL A 155 9.30 -2.54 22.87
C VAL A 155 8.28 -2.73 21.76
N SER A 156 7.18 -3.43 22.08
CA SER A 156 6.08 -3.67 21.15
C SER A 156 4.87 -2.85 21.58
N PHE A 157 4.55 -1.85 20.77
CA PHE A 157 3.37 -1.03 20.95
C PHE A 157 2.19 -1.71 20.25
N ARG A 158 1.26 -2.30 21.03
CA ARG A 158 0.17 -3.12 20.48
C ARG A 158 -1.17 -2.40 20.32
N ASN A 159 -1.34 -1.24 20.97
CA ASN A 159 -2.62 -0.56 21.08
C ASN A 159 -2.48 0.97 20.90
N MET A 160 -1.54 1.43 20.06
CA MET A 160 -1.46 2.86 19.77
C MET A 160 -2.67 3.30 18.96
N GLN A 161 -3.13 4.53 19.18
CA GLN A 161 -4.27 5.09 18.45
C GLN A 161 -4.11 6.59 18.24
N LEU A 162 -4.19 7.05 16.99
CA LEU A 162 -4.14 8.47 16.65
C LEU A 162 -5.54 9.09 16.76
N ARG A 163 -5.78 9.97 17.74
CA ARG A 163 -7.10 10.60 17.93
C ARG A 163 -7.28 11.87 17.12
N LYS A 164 -6.25 12.72 17.12
CA LYS A 164 -6.30 14.05 16.51
C LYS A 164 -5.01 14.30 15.75
N ILE A 165 -5.14 15.03 14.64
CA ILE A 165 -4.02 15.49 13.84
C ILE A 165 -4.19 16.98 13.57
N LYS A 166 -3.16 17.75 13.87
CA LYS A 166 -2.97 19.15 13.48
C LYS A 166 -2.28 19.15 12.13
N ARG A 167 -2.92 19.76 11.15
CA ARG A 167 -2.40 19.85 9.78
C ARG A 167 -1.88 21.24 9.53
N ALA A 168 -0.84 21.35 8.71
CA ALA A 168 -0.36 22.65 8.25
C ALA A 168 -1.43 23.35 7.39
N GLU A 169 -1.48 24.68 7.46
CA GLU A 169 -2.26 25.47 6.50
C GLU A 169 -1.65 25.28 5.11
N LYS A 170 -2.49 24.86 4.16
CA LYS A 170 -2.02 24.58 2.80
C LYS A 170 -2.06 25.79 1.89
N LYS A 171 -1.21 25.77 0.87
CA LYS A 171 -1.21 26.73 -0.23
C LYS A 171 -1.55 26.03 -1.54
N GLY A 172 -2.47 26.59 -2.32
CA GLY A 172 -2.75 26.13 -3.69
C GLY A 172 -3.53 24.81 -3.78
N THR A 173 -3.11 23.92 -4.68
CA THR A 173 -3.81 22.68 -5.10
C THR A 173 -3.40 21.42 -4.32
N GLU A 174 -2.63 21.56 -3.23
CA GLU A 174 -2.12 20.42 -2.45
C GLU A 174 -3.23 19.65 -1.72
N SER A 175 -3.29 18.34 -1.94
CA SER A 175 -4.26 17.46 -1.27
C SER A 175 -3.80 17.16 0.14
N VAL A 176 -4.76 16.80 1.02
CA VAL A 176 -4.44 16.42 2.41
C VAL A 176 -3.62 15.15 2.40
N MET A 177 -3.84 14.35 1.36
CA MET A 177 -3.22 13.06 1.15
C MET A 177 -1.78 13.15 0.64
N ASP A 178 -1.31 14.36 0.34
CA ASP A 178 0.07 14.62 -0.04
C ASP A 178 0.93 14.94 1.20
N GLU A 179 0.30 15.25 2.34
CA GLU A 179 0.99 15.55 3.60
C GLU A 179 1.61 14.28 4.19
N LYS A 180 2.94 14.24 4.20
CA LYS A 180 3.73 13.16 4.79
C LYS A 180 4.07 13.50 6.24
N LEU A 181 3.75 12.55 7.11
CA LEU A 181 4.04 12.58 8.54
C LEU A 181 4.97 11.41 8.88
N THR A 182 5.56 11.42 10.06
CA THR A 182 6.35 10.29 10.55
C THR A 182 6.22 10.15 12.05
N LEU A 183 6.35 8.92 12.53
CA LEU A 183 6.42 8.63 13.95
C LEU A 183 7.88 8.67 14.39
N LEU A 184 8.17 9.60 15.30
CA LEU A 184 9.44 9.71 16.00
C LEU A 184 9.37 8.85 17.26
N PHE A 185 10.17 7.80 17.29
CA PHE A 185 10.41 7.00 18.48
C PHE A 185 11.66 7.56 19.16
N GLN A 186 11.58 7.86 20.45
CA GLN A 186 12.69 8.43 21.20
C GLN A 186 12.83 7.77 22.57
N SER A 187 14.07 7.61 23.03
CA SER A 187 14.40 7.02 24.31
C SER A 187 15.70 7.60 24.88
N GLN A 188 15.87 7.46 26.19
CA GLN A 188 17.07 7.87 26.90
C GLN A 188 17.46 6.80 27.92
N PHE A 189 18.74 6.43 27.94
CA PHE A 189 19.27 5.44 28.87
C PHE A 189 20.74 5.67 29.19
N ASN A 190 21.20 5.01 30.25
CA ASN A 190 22.57 5.09 30.73
C ASN A 190 23.32 3.79 30.42
N VAL A 191 24.61 3.91 30.12
CA VAL A 191 25.53 2.78 29.88
C VAL A 191 26.77 2.94 30.77
N GLY A 192 27.35 1.82 31.22
CA GLY A 192 28.59 1.84 32.01
C GLY A 192 28.42 2.29 33.45
N GLY A 193 27.31 1.95 34.10
CA GLY A 193 27.05 2.35 35.50
C GLY A 193 26.71 3.84 35.67
N GLY A 194 26.22 4.50 34.62
CA GLY A 194 25.83 5.92 34.65
C GLY A 194 26.87 6.87 34.06
N GLU A 195 28.01 6.37 33.57
CA GLU A 195 29.07 7.19 32.99
C GLU A 195 28.65 7.85 31.67
N LEU A 196 27.89 7.13 30.84
CA LEU A 196 27.43 7.60 29.54
C LEU A 196 25.91 7.66 29.51
N VAL A 197 25.37 8.78 29.04
CA VAL A 197 23.93 8.99 28.85
C VAL A 197 23.69 9.12 27.36
N PHE A 198 22.90 8.20 26.80
CA PHE A 198 22.53 8.22 25.39
C PHE A 198 21.09 8.67 25.23
N GLN A 199 20.88 9.60 24.30
CA GLN A 199 19.57 9.93 23.75
C GLN A 199 19.51 9.35 22.35
N VAL A 200 18.60 8.42 22.12
CA VAL A 200 18.42 7.77 20.83
C VAL A 200 17.04 8.08 20.29
N TRP A 201 16.96 8.19 18.99
CA TRP A 201 15.69 8.36 18.30
C TRP A 201 15.76 7.75 16.90
N THR A 202 14.59 7.42 16.34
CA THR A 202 14.47 6.89 14.99
C THR A 202 13.13 7.30 14.40
N LEU A 203 13.08 7.44 13.08
CA LEU A 203 11.89 7.87 12.33
C LEU A 203 11.28 6.68 11.59
N SER A 204 9.95 6.59 11.62
CA SER A 204 9.24 5.67 10.74
C SER A 204 9.38 6.07 9.28
N LEU A 205 9.10 5.11 8.40
CA LEU A 205 8.75 5.42 7.02
C LEU A 205 7.61 6.46 6.97
N PRO A 206 7.46 7.19 5.85
CA PRO A 206 6.41 8.20 5.76
C PRO A 206 5.04 7.57 5.93
N VAL A 207 4.22 8.27 6.70
CA VAL A 207 2.85 7.94 7.02
C VAL A 207 1.94 9.03 6.49
N VAL A 208 0.83 8.65 5.89
CA VAL A 208 -0.25 9.54 5.48
C VAL A 208 -1.48 9.24 6.34
N VAL A 209 -2.08 10.28 6.93
CA VAL A 209 -3.21 10.14 7.85
C VAL A 209 -4.53 10.48 7.17
N ILE A 210 -5.42 9.48 7.10
CA ILE A 210 -6.81 9.59 6.58
C ILE A 210 -7.83 9.73 7.69
N VAL A 211 -8.96 10.37 7.37
CA VAL A 211 -10.15 10.39 8.24
C VAL A 211 -11.24 9.45 7.74
N HIS A 212 -11.26 9.16 6.44
CA HIS A 212 -12.28 8.32 5.81
C HIS A 212 -11.67 7.37 4.77
N GLY A 213 -12.30 6.21 4.57
CA GLY A 213 -11.77 5.13 3.71
C GLY A 213 -11.71 5.50 2.22
N ASN A 214 -12.53 6.45 1.75
CA ASN A 214 -12.45 6.95 0.38
C ASN A 214 -11.13 7.71 0.07
N GLN A 215 -10.39 8.12 1.10
CA GLN A 215 -9.08 8.77 0.94
C GLN A 215 -7.94 7.77 0.83
N GLU A 216 -8.18 6.51 1.17
CA GLU A 216 -7.19 5.43 1.15
C GLU A 216 -6.45 5.31 -0.21
N PRO A 217 -7.12 5.36 -1.38
CA PRO A 217 -6.42 5.29 -2.67
C PRO A 217 -5.38 6.40 -2.80
N HIS A 218 -5.75 7.64 -2.47
CA HIS A 218 -4.88 8.80 -2.54
C HIS A 218 -3.71 8.71 -1.55
N GLY A 219 -3.94 8.24 -0.32
CA GLY A 219 -2.87 8.03 0.64
C GLY A 219 -1.86 6.99 0.17
N TRP A 220 -2.34 5.89 -0.41
CA TRP A 220 -1.46 4.88 -1.00
C TRP A 220 -0.72 5.39 -2.24
N ALA A 221 -1.23 6.37 -2.97
CA ALA A 221 -0.50 6.98 -4.09
C ALA A 221 0.81 7.60 -3.57
N THR A 222 0.70 8.44 -2.54
CA THR A 222 1.81 9.17 -1.93
C THR A 222 2.83 8.22 -1.31
N VAL A 223 2.34 7.21 -0.56
CA VAL A 223 3.19 6.19 0.06
C VAL A 223 3.92 5.36 -1.00
N THR A 224 3.23 4.94 -2.06
CA THR A 224 3.84 4.11 -3.12
C THR A 224 4.93 4.89 -3.84
N TRP A 225 4.67 6.16 -4.18
CA TRP A 225 5.65 7.01 -4.83
C TRP A 225 6.87 7.26 -3.95
N ASP A 226 6.65 7.50 -2.65
CA ASP A 226 7.77 7.71 -1.73
C ASP A 226 8.60 6.44 -1.53
N ASN A 227 7.98 5.30 -1.24
CA ASN A 227 8.71 4.05 -1.03
C ASN A 227 9.49 3.61 -2.27
N ALA A 228 8.94 3.81 -3.46
CA ALA A 228 9.54 3.34 -4.71
C ALA A 228 10.69 4.23 -5.20
N PHE A 229 10.61 5.55 -4.98
CA PHE A 229 11.50 6.51 -5.65
C PHE A 229 12.34 7.34 -4.69
N SER A 230 12.48 6.91 -3.43
CA SER A 230 13.33 7.56 -2.43
C SER A 230 14.82 7.30 -2.67
N PRO A 231 15.65 8.33 -2.91
CA PRO A 231 17.09 8.14 -3.00
C PRO A 231 17.71 7.85 -1.61
N PRO A 232 18.80 7.05 -1.54
CA PRO A 232 19.53 6.84 -0.29
C PRO A 232 20.10 8.13 0.28
N GLY A 233 20.03 8.32 1.61
CA GLY A 233 20.58 9.49 2.30
C GLY A 233 19.85 10.81 2.02
N ARG A 234 18.65 10.76 1.45
CA ARG A 234 17.83 11.94 1.16
C ARG A 234 17.50 12.75 2.41
N VAL A 235 17.22 14.03 2.20
CA VAL A 235 16.45 14.83 3.16
C VAL A 235 15.09 14.14 3.37
N PRO A 236 14.59 14.02 4.63
CA PRO A 236 13.35 13.30 4.91
C PRO A 236 12.23 13.67 3.96
N PHE A 237 11.64 12.63 3.37
CA PHE A 237 10.44 12.69 2.54
C PHE A 237 10.56 13.40 1.18
N ALA A 238 11.77 13.85 0.81
CA ALA A 238 12.07 14.35 -0.53
C ALA A 238 11.98 13.23 -1.58
N VAL A 239 11.21 13.46 -2.64
CA VAL A 239 10.99 12.50 -3.74
C VAL A 239 11.08 13.23 -5.08
N PRO A 240 11.44 12.54 -6.17
CA PRO A 240 11.45 13.15 -7.49
C PRO A 240 10.03 13.45 -7.99
N ASP A 241 9.86 14.58 -8.68
CA ASP A 241 8.57 14.96 -9.30
C ASP A 241 8.26 14.14 -10.55
N LYS A 242 9.28 13.54 -11.16
CA LYS A 242 9.19 12.71 -12.37
C LYS A 242 10.08 11.49 -12.26
N VAL A 243 9.60 10.37 -12.77
CA VAL A 243 10.33 9.10 -12.83
C VAL A 243 10.22 8.48 -14.21
N THR A 244 11.09 7.53 -14.52
CA THR A 244 10.99 6.80 -15.80
C THR A 244 9.86 5.77 -15.76
N TRP A 245 9.24 5.50 -16.92
CA TRP A 245 8.22 4.48 -17.03
C TRP A 245 8.75 3.11 -16.60
N GLY A 246 10.00 2.77 -16.90
CA GLY A 246 10.59 1.49 -16.46
C GLY A 246 10.53 1.31 -14.94
N GLN A 247 10.94 2.33 -14.18
CA GLN A 247 10.88 2.32 -12.72
C GLN A 247 9.44 2.24 -12.19
N LEU A 248 8.51 2.98 -12.83
CA LEU A 248 7.11 2.95 -12.43
C LEU A 248 6.45 1.60 -12.76
N ALA A 249 6.70 1.05 -13.93
CA ALA A 249 6.18 -0.24 -14.37
C ALA A 249 6.61 -1.38 -13.44
N GLU A 250 7.89 -1.39 -13.04
CA GLU A 250 8.41 -2.33 -12.05
C GLU A 250 7.68 -2.17 -10.71
N THR A 251 7.53 -0.93 -10.23
CA THR A 251 6.81 -0.62 -8.98
C THR A 251 5.35 -1.10 -9.03
N LEU A 252 4.64 -0.82 -10.13
CA LEU A 252 3.25 -1.27 -10.34
C LEU A 252 3.18 -2.80 -10.39
N SER A 253 4.14 -3.45 -11.05
CA SER A 253 4.22 -4.91 -11.13
C SER A 253 4.46 -5.55 -9.77
N ILE A 254 5.42 -5.05 -8.98
CA ILE A 254 5.69 -5.52 -7.61
C ILE A 254 4.44 -5.36 -6.76
N LYS A 255 3.80 -4.19 -6.80
CA LYS A 255 2.60 -3.91 -6.01
C LYS A 255 1.41 -4.77 -6.40
N PHE A 256 1.20 -4.99 -7.70
CA PHE A 256 0.13 -5.83 -8.20
C PHE A 256 0.36 -7.30 -7.84
N SER A 257 1.60 -7.78 -8.02
CA SER A 257 2.00 -9.15 -7.74
C SER A 257 1.93 -9.47 -6.25
N SER A 258 2.33 -8.55 -5.37
CA SER A 258 2.25 -8.75 -3.92
C SER A 258 0.81 -8.80 -3.43
N ALA A 259 -0.07 -7.96 -3.99
CA ALA A 259 -1.47 -7.93 -3.59
C ALA A 259 -2.29 -9.11 -4.14
N THR A 260 -2.03 -9.53 -5.38
CA THR A 260 -2.86 -10.54 -6.07
C THR A 260 -2.21 -11.93 -6.09
N GLY A 261 -0.91 -12.04 -5.87
CA GLY A 261 -0.15 -13.28 -6.05
C GLY A 261 0.14 -13.65 -7.51
N GLY A 262 -0.34 -12.88 -8.50
CA GLY A 262 -0.07 -13.10 -9.92
C GLY A 262 0.65 -11.91 -10.56
N SER A 263 1.54 -12.17 -11.52
CA SER A 263 2.36 -11.14 -12.18
C SER A 263 1.64 -10.41 -13.32
N LEU A 264 2.08 -9.20 -13.62
CA LEU A 264 1.71 -8.49 -14.84
C LEU A 264 2.61 -8.93 -16.01
N SER A 265 2.01 -9.23 -17.17
CA SER A 265 2.76 -9.49 -18.40
C SER A 265 3.26 -8.19 -19.06
N GLU A 266 4.17 -8.31 -20.03
CA GLU A 266 4.66 -7.16 -20.81
C GLU A 266 3.51 -6.45 -21.55
N ASP A 267 2.55 -7.21 -22.08
CA ASP A 267 1.35 -6.65 -22.71
C ASP A 267 0.48 -5.87 -21.72
N ASN A 268 0.36 -6.34 -20.47
CA ASN A 268 -0.35 -5.60 -19.44
C ASN A 268 0.36 -4.29 -19.08
N LEU A 269 1.69 -4.32 -18.96
CA LEU A 269 2.47 -3.11 -18.73
C LEU A 269 2.36 -2.15 -19.91
N ARG A 270 2.35 -2.63 -21.15
CA ARG A 270 2.15 -1.81 -22.34
C ARG A 270 0.79 -1.13 -22.32
N PHE A 271 -0.29 -1.84 -21.97
CA PHE A 271 -1.61 -1.27 -21.79
C PHE A 271 -1.62 -0.16 -20.72
N LEU A 272 -0.94 -0.38 -19.59
CA LEU A 272 -0.84 0.63 -18.52
C LEU A 272 -0.08 1.87 -19.00
N ALA A 273 0.97 1.68 -19.80
CA ALA A 273 1.72 2.78 -20.41
C ALA A 273 0.81 3.59 -21.35
N GLU A 274 0.06 2.92 -22.24
CA GLU A 274 -0.92 3.56 -23.12
C GLU A 274 -1.93 4.38 -22.33
N LYS A 275 -2.43 3.82 -21.21
CA LYS A 275 -3.39 4.48 -20.35
C LYS A 275 -2.82 5.73 -19.68
N ILE A 276 -1.62 5.66 -19.07
CA ILE A 276 -1.05 6.82 -18.36
C ILE A 276 -0.59 7.93 -19.31
N PHE A 277 -0.02 7.57 -20.47
CA PHE A 277 0.46 8.54 -21.45
C PHE A 277 -0.64 9.12 -22.34
N SER A 278 -1.84 8.51 -22.37
CA SER A 278 -3.02 9.08 -23.04
C SER A 278 -3.34 10.51 -22.58
N ILE A 279 -2.89 10.90 -21.38
CA ILE A 279 -3.03 12.24 -20.80
C ILE A 279 -2.20 13.28 -21.58
N SER A 280 -1.05 12.90 -22.14
CA SER A 280 -0.05 13.86 -22.66
C SER A 280 0.33 13.68 -24.12
N THR A 281 0.15 12.48 -24.69
CA THR A 281 0.50 12.20 -26.08
C THR A 281 -0.71 11.72 -26.85
N ARG A 282 -1.18 12.52 -27.82
CA ARG A 282 -2.10 12.06 -28.87
C ARG A 282 -1.40 11.16 -29.92
N THR A 283 -0.09 10.98 -29.79
CA THR A 283 0.75 10.16 -30.65
C THR A 283 0.86 8.73 -30.12
N SER A 284 0.98 7.79 -31.05
CA SER A 284 1.25 6.37 -30.76
C SER A 284 2.49 6.21 -29.89
N LEU A 285 2.42 5.38 -28.86
CA LEU A 285 3.57 5.04 -28.03
C LEU A 285 4.68 4.34 -28.83
N PRO A 286 5.95 4.48 -28.41
CA PRO A 286 7.06 3.75 -29.01
C PRO A 286 6.78 2.24 -29.05
N LEU A 287 7.09 1.60 -30.17
CA LEU A 287 7.06 0.13 -30.28
C LEU A 287 8.21 -0.51 -29.49
N ASN A 288 9.34 0.18 -29.39
CA ASN A 288 10.53 -0.29 -28.67
C ASN A 288 10.38 -0.15 -27.15
N THR A 289 10.50 -1.26 -26.43
CA THR A 289 10.44 -1.34 -24.96
C THR A 289 11.48 -0.43 -24.27
N ILE A 290 12.66 -0.25 -24.85
CA ILE A 290 13.72 0.60 -24.27
C ILE A 290 13.30 2.07 -24.29
N GLU A 291 12.78 2.54 -25.43
CA GLU A 291 12.31 3.92 -25.58
C GLU A 291 11.09 4.17 -24.68
N LEU A 292 10.16 3.22 -24.64
CA LEU A 292 9.00 3.29 -23.74
C LEU A 292 9.43 3.42 -22.28
N ASN A 293 10.38 2.59 -21.83
CA ASN A 293 10.88 2.63 -20.45
C ASN A 293 11.61 3.93 -20.10
N SER A 294 12.17 4.63 -21.09
CA SER A 294 12.84 5.92 -20.89
C SER A 294 11.88 7.12 -20.77
N MET A 295 10.60 6.95 -21.14
CA MET A 295 9.62 8.03 -21.05
C MET A 295 9.40 8.46 -19.60
N ALA A 296 9.29 9.78 -19.37
CA ALA A 296 9.09 10.33 -18.04
C ALA A 296 7.61 10.43 -17.68
N VAL A 297 7.26 10.00 -16.47
CA VAL A 297 5.94 10.14 -15.84
C VAL A 297 6.06 11.08 -14.65
N SER A 298 5.22 12.12 -14.60
CA SER A 298 5.13 13.03 -13.44
C SER A 298 4.21 12.50 -12.35
N TRP A 299 4.44 12.96 -11.12
CA TRP A 299 3.52 12.77 -10.00
C TRP A 299 2.08 13.19 -10.33
N THR A 300 1.92 14.28 -11.09
CA THR A 300 0.59 14.76 -11.49
C THR A 300 -0.10 13.78 -12.45
N GLN A 301 0.59 13.28 -13.46
CA GLN A 301 0.05 12.28 -14.39
C GLN A 301 -0.32 10.98 -13.68
N PHE A 302 0.44 10.62 -12.66
CA PHE A 302 0.21 9.41 -11.88
C PHE A 302 -1.09 9.48 -11.05
N CYS A 303 -1.32 10.57 -10.31
CA CYS A 303 -2.41 10.60 -9.32
C CYS A 303 -3.13 11.95 -9.12
N LYS A 304 -2.92 12.95 -9.99
CA LYS A 304 -3.63 14.26 -9.92
C LYS A 304 -4.47 14.53 -11.15
N ASP A 305 -3.90 14.26 -12.32
CA ASP A 305 -4.52 14.53 -13.60
C ASP A 305 -5.56 13.45 -13.88
N ALA A 306 -6.80 13.86 -14.14
CA ALA A 306 -7.86 12.93 -14.52
C ALA A 306 -7.56 12.34 -15.90
N LEU A 307 -7.89 11.06 -16.08
CA LEU A 307 -7.79 10.41 -17.39
C LEU A 307 -8.74 11.10 -18.41
N PRO A 308 -8.41 11.08 -19.71
CA PRO A 308 -9.27 11.68 -20.74
C PRO A 308 -10.70 11.12 -20.66
N ASP A 309 -11.69 12.01 -20.69
CA ASP A 309 -13.13 11.68 -20.59
C ASP A 309 -13.53 10.91 -19.30
N ARG A 310 -12.73 11.04 -18.24
CA ARG A 310 -12.99 10.45 -16.91
C ARG A 310 -12.89 11.49 -15.80
N ASN A 311 -13.47 11.16 -14.66
CA ASN A 311 -13.44 11.96 -13.44
C ASN A 311 -12.48 11.40 -12.36
N PHE A 312 -11.64 10.43 -12.74
CA PHE A 312 -10.68 9.78 -11.87
C PHE A 312 -9.30 9.72 -12.54
N THR A 313 -8.28 9.59 -11.71
CA THR A 313 -6.86 9.55 -12.10
C THR A 313 -6.41 8.14 -12.50
N PHE A 314 -5.24 8.03 -13.12
CA PHE A 314 -4.62 6.74 -13.43
C PHE A 314 -4.48 5.86 -12.18
N TRP A 315 -3.97 6.43 -11.09
CA TRP A 315 -3.76 5.70 -9.85
C TRP A 315 -5.05 5.21 -9.21
N GLU A 316 -6.10 6.03 -9.14
CA GLU A 316 -7.39 5.60 -8.58
C GLU A 316 -7.95 4.40 -9.33
N TRP A 317 -7.87 4.43 -10.67
CA TRP A 317 -8.25 3.31 -11.52
C TRP A 317 -7.42 2.06 -11.22
N PHE A 318 -6.10 2.18 -11.24
CA PHE A 318 -5.20 1.06 -10.99
C PHE A 318 -5.37 0.46 -9.58
N TYR A 319 -5.51 1.32 -8.56
CA TYR A 319 -5.75 0.91 -7.19
C TYR A 319 -7.04 0.09 -7.05
N MET A 320 -8.13 0.52 -7.70
CA MET A 320 -9.39 -0.21 -7.64
C MET A 320 -9.33 -1.54 -8.40
N VAL A 321 -8.56 -1.61 -9.49
CA VAL A 321 -8.28 -2.86 -10.19
C VAL A 321 -7.49 -3.83 -9.29
N VAL A 322 -6.45 -3.37 -8.61
CA VAL A 322 -5.71 -4.18 -7.63
C VAL A 322 -6.63 -4.67 -6.53
N LYS A 323 -7.47 -3.79 -5.97
CA LYS A 323 -8.40 -4.10 -4.88
C LYS A 323 -9.43 -5.15 -5.27
N VAL A 324 -10.13 -4.96 -6.40
CA VAL A 324 -11.13 -5.94 -6.87
C VAL A 324 -10.49 -7.27 -7.21
N THR A 325 -9.27 -7.25 -7.75
CA THR A 325 -8.54 -8.47 -8.09
C THR A 325 -8.15 -9.24 -6.83
N ARG A 326 -7.57 -8.57 -5.84
CA ARG A 326 -7.22 -9.16 -4.55
C ARG A 326 -8.44 -9.74 -3.83
N ASP A 327 -9.52 -8.95 -3.73
CA ASP A 327 -10.66 -9.27 -2.85
C ASP A 327 -11.59 -10.33 -3.46
N TYR A 328 -11.76 -10.34 -4.79
CA TYR A 328 -12.81 -11.17 -5.43
C TYR A 328 -12.30 -12.04 -6.58
N LEU A 329 -11.20 -11.68 -7.26
CA LEU A 329 -10.79 -12.32 -8.52
C LEU A 329 -9.45 -13.04 -8.42
N ARG A 330 -8.85 -13.14 -7.23
CA ARG A 330 -7.48 -13.60 -7.03
C ARG A 330 -7.23 -14.96 -7.66
N ALA A 331 -8.11 -15.92 -7.41
CA ALA A 331 -7.98 -17.27 -7.93
C ALA A 331 -8.15 -17.33 -9.46
N LEU A 332 -9.10 -16.57 -10.02
CA LEU A 332 -9.32 -16.48 -11.47
C LEU A 332 -8.13 -15.82 -12.19
N TRP A 333 -7.51 -14.81 -11.55
CA TRP A 333 -6.33 -14.13 -12.05
C TRP A 333 -5.10 -15.04 -12.05
N CYS A 334 -4.82 -15.73 -10.94
CA CYS A 334 -3.70 -16.66 -10.82
C CYS A 334 -3.77 -17.81 -11.84
N ASP A 335 -4.98 -18.24 -12.21
CA ASP A 335 -5.20 -19.32 -13.17
C ASP A 335 -5.30 -18.81 -14.62
N HIS A 336 -4.92 -17.55 -14.86
CA HIS A 336 -4.87 -16.90 -16.18
C HIS A 336 -6.22 -16.88 -16.94
N LEU A 337 -7.34 -16.88 -16.21
CA LEU A 337 -8.68 -16.82 -16.79
C LEU A 337 -9.12 -15.41 -17.17
N ILE A 338 -8.42 -14.40 -16.64
CA ILE A 338 -8.71 -12.99 -16.84
C ILE A 338 -7.62 -12.39 -17.71
N MET A 339 -8.00 -11.89 -18.90
CA MET A 339 -7.09 -11.12 -19.74
C MET A 339 -6.79 -9.75 -19.11
N GLY A 340 -7.81 -9.12 -18.51
CA GLY A 340 -7.67 -7.98 -17.62
C GLY A 340 -7.34 -6.68 -18.35
N PHE A 341 -6.08 -6.46 -18.68
CA PHE A 341 -5.55 -5.20 -19.20
C PHE A 341 -5.60 -5.17 -20.74
N ILE A 342 -6.79 -4.91 -21.28
CA ILE A 342 -7.02 -4.79 -22.72
C ILE A 342 -8.06 -3.70 -23.02
N GLN A 343 -7.81 -2.90 -24.06
CA GLN A 343 -8.73 -1.84 -24.47
C GLN A 343 -10.00 -2.43 -25.08
N LYS A 344 -11.13 -1.73 -24.96
CA LYS A 344 -12.40 -2.15 -25.57
C LYS A 344 -12.25 -2.47 -27.07
N LYS A 345 -11.64 -1.57 -27.84
CA LYS A 345 -11.45 -1.73 -29.29
C LYS A 345 -10.60 -2.97 -29.63
N GLN A 346 -9.51 -3.18 -28.89
CA GLN A 346 -8.65 -4.35 -29.09
C GLN A 346 -9.38 -5.66 -28.77
N ALA A 347 -10.18 -5.68 -27.71
CA ALA A 347 -11.02 -6.83 -27.37
C ALA A 347 -12.06 -7.11 -28.47
N GLU A 348 -12.70 -6.09 -29.03
CA GLU A 348 -13.64 -6.22 -30.16
C GLU A 348 -12.96 -6.77 -31.41
N ASP A 349 -11.77 -6.26 -31.76
CA ASP A 349 -10.98 -6.72 -32.91
C ASP A 349 -10.48 -8.17 -32.76
N MET A 350 -10.23 -8.62 -31.52
CA MET A 350 -9.83 -10.01 -31.22
C MET A 350 -11.03 -10.95 -31.28
N LEU A 351 -12.15 -10.56 -30.65
CA LEU A 351 -13.35 -11.38 -30.56
C LEU A 351 -14.10 -11.52 -31.89
N SER A 352 -14.14 -10.48 -32.73
CA SER A 352 -14.80 -10.51 -34.05
C SER A 352 -14.20 -11.54 -35.03
N LYS A 353 -12.99 -12.05 -34.74
CA LYS A 353 -12.30 -13.10 -35.51
C LYS A 353 -12.50 -14.50 -34.94
N CYS A 354 -13.17 -14.61 -33.79
CA CYS A 354 -13.43 -15.86 -33.08
C CYS A 354 -14.85 -16.37 -33.37
N PRO A 355 -15.11 -17.68 -33.16
CA PRO A 355 -16.46 -18.23 -33.32
C PRO A 355 -17.44 -17.62 -32.30
N PRO A 356 -18.74 -17.55 -32.64
CA PRO A 356 -19.79 -17.13 -31.72
C PRO A 356 -19.75 -17.89 -30.39
N GLY A 357 -20.02 -17.18 -29.29
CA GLY A 357 -19.93 -17.71 -27.93
C GLY A 357 -18.53 -17.64 -27.31
N THR A 358 -17.53 -17.18 -28.06
CA THR A 358 -16.20 -16.86 -27.49
C THR A 358 -16.27 -15.58 -26.67
N PHE A 359 -15.69 -15.59 -25.47
CA PHE A 359 -15.68 -14.44 -24.55
C PHE A 359 -14.31 -14.22 -23.90
N LEU A 360 -14.10 -13.00 -23.39
CA LEU A 360 -12.96 -12.65 -22.55
C LEU A 360 -13.38 -11.74 -21.40
N LEU A 361 -12.58 -11.75 -20.35
CA LEU A 361 -12.76 -10.92 -19.16
C LEU A 361 -11.73 -9.79 -19.16
N ARG A 362 -12.20 -8.54 -19.07
CA ARG A 362 -11.34 -7.35 -19.05
C ARG A 362 -11.76 -6.36 -17.97
N PHE A 363 -10.81 -5.58 -17.47
CA PHE A 363 -11.10 -4.47 -16.57
C PHE A 363 -11.76 -3.31 -17.34
N SER A 364 -12.71 -2.65 -16.68
CA SER A 364 -13.43 -1.54 -17.25
C SER A 364 -12.56 -0.28 -17.26
N ASP A 365 -12.51 0.41 -18.40
CA ASP A 365 -11.85 1.72 -18.53
C ASP A 365 -12.71 2.88 -18.02
N SER A 366 -14.02 2.65 -17.84
CA SER A 366 -15.01 3.67 -17.50
C SER A 366 -15.50 3.59 -16.06
N GLU A 367 -15.39 2.43 -15.43
CA GLU A 367 -15.94 2.17 -14.11
C GLU A 367 -14.84 1.66 -13.18
N LEU A 368 -14.61 2.37 -12.07
CA LEU A 368 -13.57 2.05 -11.10
C LEU A 368 -13.79 0.67 -10.49
N GLY A 369 -12.79 -0.20 -10.57
CA GLY A 369 -12.84 -1.56 -10.02
C GLY A 369 -13.90 -2.45 -10.69
N GLY A 370 -14.36 -2.07 -11.89
CA GLY A 370 -15.30 -2.87 -12.67
C GLY A 370 -14.59 -3.93 -13.52
N ILE A 371 -15.14 -5.15 -13.55
CA ILE A 371 -14.77 -6.19 -14.53
C ILE A 371 -15.94 -6.42 -15.48
N THR A 372 -15.67 -6.47 -16.79
CA THR A 372 -16.70 -6.67 -17.83
C THR A 372 -16.41 -7.94 -18.63
N ILE A 373 -17.49 -8.54 -19.13
CA ILE A 373 -17.45 -9.69 -20.03
C ILE A 373 -17.74 -9.18 -21.44
N ALA A 374 -16.79 -9.36 -22.34
CA ALA A 374 -16.98 -9.12 -23.77
C ALA A 374 -17.11 -10.47 -24.49
N TRP A 375 -18.07 -10.61 -25.40
CA TRP A 375 -18.29 -11.85 -26.15
C TRP A 375 -18.75 -11.60 -27.58
N THR A 376 -18.50 -12.57 -28.46
CA THR A 376 -18.98 -12.55 -29.85
C THR A 376 -20.32 -13.27 -29.95
N GLY A 377 -21.33 -12.58 -30.50
CA GLY A 377 -22.63 -13.15 -30.82
C GLY A 377 -22.69 -13.74 -32.23
N GLU A 378 -23.89 -14.13 -32.65
CA GLU A 378 -24.15 -14.54 -34.04
C GLU A 378 -23.90 -13.36 -34.99
N GLY A 379 -23.25 -13.60 -36.13
CA GLY A 379 -22.90 -12.55 -37.09
C GLY A 379 -21.58 -11.81 -36.81
N ASN A 380 -20.73 -12.33 -35.92
CA ASN A 380 -19.44 -11.73 -35.51
C ASN A 380 -19.56 -10.33 -34.86
N GLU A 381 -20.75 -9.97 -34.38
CA GLU A 381 -20.94 -8.78 -33.56
C GLU A 381 -20.42 -9.01 -32.14
N VAL A 382 -19.69 -8.03 -31.60
CA VAL A 382 -19.12 -8.12 -30.25
C VAL A 382 -19.96 -7.28 -29.29
N PHE A 383 -20.39 -7.93 -28.21
CA PHE A 383 -21.14 -7.30 -27.13
C PHE A 383 -20.27 -7.20 -25.87
N SER A 384 -20.54 -6.20 -25.03
CA SER A 384 -19.90 -6.06 -23.71
C SER A 384 -20.96 -5.82 -22.66
N LEU A 385 -20.93 -6.62 -21.60
CA LEU A 385 -21.81 -6.43 -20.46
C LEU A 385 -21.46 -5.17 -19.68
N GLN A 386 -22.45 -4.63 -18.97
CA GLN A 386 -22.17 -3.61 -17.96
C GLN A 386 -21.14 -4.16 -16.95
N PRO A 387 -20.13 -3.37 -16.55
CA PRO A 387 -19.10 -3.83 -15.61
C PRO A 387 -19.70 -4.25 -14.26
N PHE A 388 -19.17 -5.33 -13.70
CA PHE A 388 -19.46 -5.78 -12.34
C PHE A 388 -18.46 -5.15 -11.39
N THR A 389 -18.97 -4.43 -10.38
CA THR A 389 -18.19 -3.80 -9.33
C THR A 389 -18.01 -4.73 -8.13
N SER A 390 -17.23 -4.32 -7.13
CA SER A 390 -17.09 -5.06 -5.86
C SER A 390 -18.43 -5.37 -5.18
N ARG A 391 -19.43 -4.47 -5.31
CA ARG A 391 -20.78 -4.70 -4.75
C ARG A 391 -21.47 -5.86 -5.45
N ASP A 392 -21.34 -5.93 -6.77
CA ASP A 392 -21.91 -7.01 -7.56
C ASP A 392 -21.19 -8.32 -7.24
N LEU A 393 -19.86 -8.32 -7.22
CA LEU A 393 -19.05 -9.51 -6.95
C LEU A 393 -19.27 -10.08 -5.53
N MET A 394 -19.63 -9.21 -4.57
CA MET A 394 -20.04 -9.62 -3.22
C MET A 394 -21.40 -10.34 -3.22
N LEU A 395 -22.36 -9.88 -4.03
CA LEU A 395 -23.68 -10.52 -4.13
C LEU A 395 -23.61 -11.87 -4.84
N ARG A 396 -22.77 -12.00 -5.86
CA ARG A 396 -22.57 -13.24 -6.61
C ARG A 396 -21.15 -13.27 -7.22
N PRO A 397 -20.37 -14.35 -7.03
CA PRO A 397 -19.04 -14.47 -7.62
C PRO A 397 -19.05 -14.40 -9.15
N LEU A 398 -17.94 -13.96 -9.73
CA LEU A 398 -17.82 -13.82 -11.20
C LEU A 398 -18.00 -15.17 -11.93
N ALA A 399 -17.47 -16.26 -11.38
CA ALA A 399 -17.58 -17.58 -12.00
C ALA A 399 -19.05 -18.03 -12.12
N ASP A 400 -19.85 -17.81 -11.10
CA ASP A 400 -21.28 -18.13 -11.12
C ASP A 400 -22.04 -17.25 -12.14
N ARG A 401 -21.66 -15.98 -12.29
CA ARG A 401 -22.23 -15.14 -13.36
C ARG A 401 -21.88 -15.64 -14.75
N VAL A 402 -20.65 -16.11 -14.96
CA VAL A 402 -20.21 -16.71 -16.22
C VAL A 402 -20.96 -18.03 -16.48
N PHE A 403 -21.27 -18.79 -15.44
CA PHE A 403 -22.07 -20.01 -15.53
C PHE A 403 -23.52 -19.72 -15.98
N ASP A 404 -24.17 -18.73 -15.36
CA ASP A 404 -25.57 -18.37 -15.64
C ASP A 404 -25.80 -17.97 -17.12
N LEU A 405 -24.77 -17.43 -17.77
CA LEU A 405 -24.82 -16.97 -19.16
C LEU A 405 -24.56 -18.12 -20.14
N THR A 406 -25.62 -18.66 -20.71
CA THR A 406 -25.56 -19.78 -21.68
C THR A 406 -24.95 -19.41 -23.02
N GLN A 407 -24.91 -18.11 -23.34
CA GLN A 407 -24.31 -17.57 -24.56
C GLN A 407 -22.79 -17.69 -24.54
N LEU A 408 -22.18 -17.77 -23.36
CA LEU A 408 -20.75 -17.91 -23.17
C LEU A 408 -20.38 -19.40 -23.24
N GLN A 409 -19.60 -19.79 -24.25
CA GLN A 409 -19.21 -21.17 -24.52
C GLN A 409 -17.71 -21.39 -24.42
N PHE A 410 -16.91 -20.46 -24.96
CA PHE A 410 -15.46 -20.59 -25.02
C PHE A 410 -14.78 -19.37 -24.42
N LEU A 411 -13.87 -19.56 -23.47
CA LEU A 411 -12.94 -18.53 -23.05
C LEU A 411 -11.87 -18.36 -24.13
N TYR A 412 -11.57 -17.12 -24.51
CA TYR A 412 -10.53 -16.79 -25.47
C TYR A 412 -9.17 -17.43 -25.06
N PRO A 413 -8.42 -18.06 -25.99
CA PRO A 413 -8.69 -18.09 -27.43
C PRO A 413 -9.62 -19.21 -27.91
N ASN A 414 -9.68 -20.36 -27.22
CA ASN A 414 -10.54 -21.50 -27.59
C ASN A 414 -10.62 -22.54 -26.47
N LEU A 415 -10.87 -22.10 -25.23
CA LEU A 415 -10.94 -22.97 -24.06
C LEU A 415 -12.41 -23.18 -23.64
N PRO A 416 -12.93 -24.41 -23.53
CA PRO A 416 -14.30 -24.64 -23.09
C PRO A 416 -14.57 -24.02 -21.71
N LYS A 417 -15.70 -23.31 -21.58
CA LYS A 417 -16.08 -22.60 -20.35
C LYS A 417 -16.06 -23.51 -19.12
N ASP A 418 -16.70 -24.67 -19.21
CA ASP A 418 -16.86 -25.57 -18.07
C ASP A 418 -15.53 -26.18 -17.62
N ASP A 419 -14.60 -26.45 -18.56
CA ASP A 419 -13.27 -26.97 -18.22
C ASP A 419 -12.46 -25.98 -17.39
N MET A 420 -12.63 -24.67 -17.65
CA MET A 420 -11.87 -23.63 -16.98
C MET A 420 -12.53 -23.15 -15.67
N PHE A 421 -13.85 -23.03 -15.64
CA PHE A 421 -14.59 -22.39 -14.55
C PHE A 421 -15.28 -23.36 -13.58
N SER A 422 -15.43 -24.65 -13.91
CA SER A 422 -16.15 -25.64 -13.08
C SER A 422 -15.69 -25.70 -11.63
N LYS A 423 -14.39 -25.54 -11.38
CA LYS A 423 -13.80 -25.55 -10.03
C LYS A 423 -14.19 -24.34 -9.17
N TYR A 424 -14.69 -23.27 -9.77
CA TYR A 424 -15.09 -22.04 -9.08
C TYR A 424 -16.60 -21.88 -8.93
N TYR A 425 -17.38 -22.80 -9.48
CA TYR A 425 -18.83 -22.73 -9.36
C TYR A 425 -19.25 -23.04 -7.93
N THR A 426 -20.11 -22.18 -7.40
CA THR A 426 -20.75 -22.42 -6.11
C THR A 426 -21.69 -23.61 -6.27
N LYS A 427 -21.40 -24.70 -5.54
CA LYS A 427 -22.28 -25.87 -5.55
C LYS A 427 -23.65 -25.46 -5.01
N PRO A 428 -24.75 -25.73 -5.72
CA PRO A 428 -26.07 -25.39 -5.21
C PRO A 428 -26.33 -26.17 -3.92
N GLU A 429 -26.62 -25.47 -2.83
CA GLU A 429 -27.24 -26.06 -1.64
C GLU A 429 -28.65 -26.51 -2.00
N ASN A 430 -28.78 -27.68 -2.61
CA ASN A 430 -30.06 -28.34 -2.86
C ASN A 430 -30.62 -28.98 -1.58
N GLU A 431 -30.45 -28.34 -0.43
CA GLU A 431 -31.14 -28.75 0.79
C GLU A 431 -32.48 -28.01 0.84
N MET A 432 -33.56 -28.73 0.54
CA MET A 432 -34.88 -28.31 1.02
C MET A 432 -34.77 -28.18 2.53
N LEU A 433 -34.92 -26.96 3.05
CA LEU A 433 -34.95 -26.77 4.50
C LEU A 433 -36.11 -27.61 5.03
N LYS A 434 -35.86 -28.38 6.11
CA LYS A 434 -36.82 -29.35 6.69
C LYS A 434 -38.19 -28.75 7.08
N ASN A 435 -38.33 -27.44 7.01
CA ASN A 435 -39.53 -26.65 7.29
C ASN A 435 -40.34 -26.27 6.03
N GLY A 436 -40.01 -26.81 4.85
CA GLY A 436 -40.78 -26.59 3.61
C GLY A 436 -40.45 -25.29 2.87
N TYR A 437 -39.46 -24.51 3.34
CA TYR A 437 -39.00 -23.32 2.64
C TYR A 437 -37.94 -23.67 1.58
N VAL A 438 -38.15 -23.17 0.37
CA VAL A 438 -37.18 -23.25 -0.74
C VAL A 438 -36.38 -21.95 -0.76
N LYS A 439 -35.05 -22.05 -0.68
CA LYS A 439 -34.18 -20.86 -0.77
C LYS A 439 -34.19 -20.32 -2.21
N PRO A 440 -34.51 -19.03 -2.44
CA PRO A 440 -34.40 -18.42 -3.76
C PRO A 440 -32.92 -18.27 -4.16
N VAL A 441 -32.62 -18.41 -5.45
CA VAL A 441 -31.27 -18.25 -6.00
C VAL A 441 -31.25 -17.07 -6.98
N LEU A 442 -30.29 -16.16 -6.80
CA LEU A 442 -30.05 -15.05 -7.73
C LEU A 442 -29.27 -15.57 -8.94
N VAL A 443 -29.73 -15.24 -10.15
CA VAL A 443 -29.10 -15.61 -11.42
C VAL A 443 -28.90 -14.38 -12.31
N THR A 444 -27.85 -14.41 -13.13
CA THR A 444 -27.57 -13.36 -14.12
C THR A 444 -28.12 -13.78 -15.48
N THR A 445 -29.06 -13.01 -16.02
CA THR A 445 -29.68 -13.30 -17.34
C THR A 445 -29.56 -12.10 -18.27
N LEU A 446 -29.37 -12.36 -19.55
CA LEU A 446 -29.50 -11.32 -20.58
C LEU A 446 -30.98 -10.99 -20.85
N PRO A 447 -31.29 -9.81 -21.39
CA PRO A 447 -32.62 -9.52 -21.91
C PRO A 447 -33.08 -10.56 -22.94
N SER A 448 -34.38 -10.86 -22.98
CA SER A 448 -34.93 -11.96 -23.80
C SER A 448 -34.61 -11.86 -25.30
N TYR A 449 -34.41 -10.65 -25.84
CA TYR A 449 -34.03 -10.45 -27.24
C TYR A 449 -32.57 -10.84 -27.56
N MET A 450 -31.68 -10.88 -26.56
CA MET A 450 -30.30 -11.38 -26.71
C MET A 450 -30.16 -12.85 -26.29
N SER A 451 -31.23 -13.45 -25.73
CA SER A 451 -31.19 -14.78 -25.14
C SER A 451 -31.63 -15.90 -26.09
N SER A 452 -32.21 -15.55 -27.24
CA SER A 452 -32.71 -16.51 -28.23
C SER A 452 -31.76 -16.63 -29.43
N PRO A 453 -31.35 -17.84 -29.84
CA PRO A 453 -30.64 -18.10 -31.10
C PRO A 453 -31.53 -17.94 -32.36
N ALA A 454 -32.61 -17.17 -32.26
CA ALA A 454 -33.68 -17.09 -33.25
C ALA A 454 -33.94 -15.68 -33.80
N TYR A 455 -33.14 -14.68 -33.45
CA TYR A 455 -33.29 -13.32 -33.96
C TYR A 455 -32.37 -13.04 -35.15
N ALA A 456 -32.50 -13.86 -36.20
CA ALA A 456 -32.09 -13.54 -37.58
C ALA A 456 -33.27 -13.58 -38.56
N HIS A 457 -34.51 -13.48 -38.08
CA HIS A 457 -35.67 -13.23 -38.92
C HIS A 457 -36.33 -11.91 -38.52
N SER A 458 -35.97 -10.86 -39.26
CA SER A 458 -36.69 -9.58 -39.32
C SER A 458 -38.20 -9.78 -39.48
N PRO A 459 -39.03 -8.96 -38.83
CA PRO A 459 -40.30 -8.55 -39.40
C PRO A 459 -40.09 -7.26 -40.18
N ASP A 460 -39.96 -7.41 -41.50
CA ASP A 460 -40.52 -6.55 -42.56
C ASP A 460 -40.72 -5.05 -42.25
N SER A 461 -39.95 -4.18 -42.93
CA SER A 461 -40.00 -2.71 -42.84
C SER A 461 -41.20 -2.04 -43.51
N HIS A 462 -42.33 -2.74 -43.68
CA HIS A 462 -43.52 -2.17 -44.30
C HIS A 462 -44.80 -2.45 -43.51
N ARG A 463 -44.94 -1.81 -42.34
CA ARG A 463 -46.27 -1.54 -41.77
C ARG A 463 -46.35 -0.13 -41.21
N ASN A 464 -46.87 0.77 -42.04
CA ASN A 464 -47.32 2.10 -41.68
C ASN A 464 -48.49 2.01 -40.68
N THR A 465 -48.33 2.55 -39.48
CA THR A 465 -49.43 3.14 -38.70
C THR A 465 -48.89 4.25 -37.78
N PRO A 466 -49.66 5.33 -37.55
CA PRO A 466 -49.10 6.65 -37.33
C PRO A 466 -48.78 6.99 -35.87
N SER A 467 -47.74 7.82 -35.74
CA SER A 467 -47.30 8.55 -34.56
C SER A 467 -48.35 9.53 -34.02
N VAL A 468 -48.48 9.59 -32.69
CA VAL A 468 -49.05 10.75 -31.99
C VAL A 468 -47.98 11.32 -31.06
N GLN A 469 -47.55 12.53 -31.37
CA GLN A 469 -46.69 13.39 -30.55
C GLN A 469 -47.53 14.29 -29.64
N SER A 470 -46.84 14.79 -28.60
CA SER A 470 -47.07 16.04 -27.84
C SER A 470 -48.03 15.94 -26.65
N SER A 471 -47.83 16.58 -25.49
CA SER A 471 -46.72 17.33 -24.86
C SER A 471 -47.19 17.80 -23.47
N TYR A 472 -46.27 17.87 -22.50
CA TYR A 472 -46.20 18.73 -21.30
C TYR A 472 -47.47 19.31 -20.63
N PHE A 473 -47.58 19.12 -19.31
CA PHE A 473 -47.86 20.21 -18.37
C PHE A 473 -47.17 20.00 -17.01
N SER A 474 -46.48 21.03 -16.56
CA SER A 474 -45.84 21.21 -15.26
C SER A 474 -46.75 21.97 -14.29
N ALA A 475 -46.74 21.60 -13.00
CA ALA A 475 -47.16 22.48 -11.91
C ALA A 475 -46.39 22.15 -10.61
N SER A 476 -46.08 23.20 -9.87
CA SER A 476 -45.06 23.29 -8.82
C SER A 476 -45.65 23.47 -7.40
N THR A 477 -44.86 23.01 -6.41
CA THR A 477 -44.75 23.43 -4.97
C THR A 477 -45.86 23.03 -3.94
N PRO A 478 -45.60 23.00 -2.60
CA PRO A 478 -44.34 22.93 -1.81
C PRO A 478 -44.33 21.95 -0.59
N ALA A 479 -43.11 21.73 -0.06
CA ALA A 479 -42.61 21.23 1.25
C ALA A 479 -43.53 20.66 2.37
N GLN A 480 -43.06 19.57 3.01
CA GLN A 480 -43.00 19.44 4.48
C GLN A 480 -41.96 18.38 4.92
N ASN A 481 -41.18 18.75 5.94
CA ASN A 481 -40.26 17.89 6.70
C ASN A 481 -41.03 16.76 7.40
N ASP A 482 -40.45 15.57 7.48
CA ASP A 482 -40.33 14.88 8.76
C ASP A 482 -39.23 13.81 8.76
N THR A 483 -38.55 13.76 9.90
CA THR A 483 -37.37 12.96 10.22
C THR A 483 -37.83 11.76 11.02
N ILE A 484 -37.65 10.52 10.54
CA ILE A 484 -37.72 9.32 11.40
C ILE A 484 -36.58 8.36 11.04
N MET A 485 -35.63 8.36 11.97
CA MET A 485 -34.57 7.41 12.32
C MET A 485 -34.34 6.16 11.46
N ASP A 486 -33.08 6.03 11.02
CA ASP A 486 -32.45 4.78 10.61
C ASP A 486 -31.35 4.45 11.64
N SER A 487 -31.74 3.82 12.77
CA SER A 487 -30.79 3.42 13.83
C SER A 487 -30.21 2.01 13.62
N ASP A 488 -30.80 1.21 12.73
CA ASP A 488 -30.41 -0.20 12.54
C ASP A 488 -29.31 -0.37 11.48
N LEU A 489 -29.13 0.62 10.60
CA LEU A 489 -28.03 0.65 9.62
C LEU A 489 -26.64 0.86 10.26
N PHE A 490 -26.59 1.41 11.49
CA PHE A 490 -25.34 1.78 12.16
C PHE A 490 -24.72 0.68 13.04
N GLU A 491 -25.45 -0.40 13.34
CA GLU A 491 -24.90 -1.51 14.12
C GLU A 491 -24.24 -2.60 13.26
N GLN A 492 -24.70 -2.83 12.02
CA GLN A 492 -24.12 -3.87 11.15
C GLN A 492 -22.78 -3.49 10.50
N ILE A 493 -22.40 -2.20 10.51
CA ILE A 493 -21.07 -1.74 10.04
C ILE A 493 -20.02 -1.80 11.16
N ARG A 494 -20.42 -2.08 12.41
CA ARG A 494 -19.53 -2.04 13.58
C ARG A 494 -18.79 -3.35 13.85
N ALA A 495 -19.08 -4.42 13.10
CA ALA A 495 -18.52 -5.76 13.31
C ALA A 495 -17.63 -6.19 12.13
N PHE A 496 -16.54 -5.46 11.87
CA PHE A 496 -15.45 -5.99 11.05
C PHE A 496 -14.11 -5.52 11.62
N GLU A 497 -13.36 -6.48 12.16
CA GLU A 497 -11.96 -6.33 12.56
C GLU A 497 -11.10 -6.04 11.33
N PRO A 498 -10.19 -5.04 11.37
CA PRO A 498 -9.29 -4.71 10.28
C PRO A 498 -7.96 -5.47 10.42
N ASP A 499 -7.99 -6.78 10.63
CA ASP A 499 -6.77 -7.58 10.65
C ASP A 499 -6.52 -8.14 9.24
N GLY A 500 -5.67 -7.43 8.49
CA GLY A 500 -5.23 -7.90 7.17
C GLY A 500 -4.56 -6.86 6.26
N LEU A 501 -4.45 -5.60 6.70
CA LEU A 501 -3.80 -4.54 5.92
C LEU A 501 -2.33 -4.26 6.32
N ASP A 502 -1.82 -4.89 7.38
CA ASP A 502 -0.56 -4.47 8.04
C ASP A 502 0.63 -5.44 7.92
N ASP A 503 0.45 -6.62 7.34
CA ASP A 503 1.59 -7.45 6.94
C ASP A 503 1.63 -7.41 5.43
N PHE A 504 2.63 -6.75 4.83
CA PHE A 504 3.39 -7.25 3.68
C PHE A 504 4.45 -6.22 3.28
N ASP A 505 5.66 -6.47 3.77
CA ASP A 505 6.91 -5.86 3.34
C ASP A 505 7.07 -5.94 1.81
N ILE A 506 7.35 -4.79 1.19
CA ILE A 506 7.58 -4.60 -0.26
C ILE A 506 8.87 -5.31 -0.75
N TYR A 507 9.61 -6.03 0.10
CA TYR A 507 10.90 -6.65 -0.23
C TYR A 507 10.89 -8.19 -0.38
N ASN A 508 9.72 -8.84 -0.48
CA ASN A 508 9.63 -10.28 -0.25
C ASN A 508 9.61 -11.24 -1.46
N ASN A 509 9.80 -10.82 -2.72
CA ASN A 509 9.75 -11.77 -3.85
C ASN A 509 10.87 -11.60 -4.89
N MET A 510 12.06 -12.12 -4.58
CA MET A 510 13.02 -12.60 -5.59
C MET A 510 13.73 -13.85 -5.05
N SER A 511 13.17 -15.02 -5.33
CA SER A 511 13.88 -16.30 -5.47
C SER A 511 12.89 -17.39 -5.84
N MET A 512 12.74 -17.66 -7.14
CA MET A 512 12.48 -18.99 -7.71
C MET A 512 12.61 -18.93 -9.24
N LYS A 513 13.86 -18.84 -9.71
CA LYS A 513 14.47 -19.74 -10.70
C LYS A 513 15.97 -19.47 -10.75
#